data_AF-A0A418T8R2-F1
#
_entry.id   AF-A0A418T8R2-F1
#
_cell.length_a   1.000
_cell.length_b   1.000
_cell.length_c   1.000
_cell.angle_alpha   90.00
_cell.angle_beta   90.00
_cell.angle_gamma   90.00
#
_symmetry.space_group_name_H-M   'P 1'
#
loop_
_entity.id
_entity.type
_entity.pdbx_description
1 polymer ?
#
loop_
_entity_poly.entity_id
_entity_poly.type
_entity_poly.pdbx_seq_one_letter_code
_entity_poly.pdbx_strand_id
1 'polypeptide(L)'
;MNEKELIARMSRLGPTKLQKKRMLSRILGQKARRKPPLRRSVKIAIPAIGCAVLSLALFFPVFFKADPAIPSLTALQQVQPSPFTVTPRHMPLSVSLGPLKMMNYNGHRYTFLNDGAPYDLADRMPGVEEKLGLLQYDLKSDMENGGKDGYAGLDYATTYLLGGSIYRLPGYDPAFRLAVEHEGRYYIAQLSGRTDNSIIPAVEYAEAAELARLTQEVDIMNHIGSVQLHTLDRKKDVRKWIEMFSQSEAAVNRDREADEQWAKAQSEGKSYLAKLRLKDGTAIDIFVIPELGMASLGDNRYILPEAFREAYADLFHSPT
;
A
#
# COMPACT_ATOMS: atom_id res chain seq x y z
N MET A 1 3.76 21.12 41.28
CA MET A 1 3.68 19.79 41.91
C MET A 1 5.03 19.13 41.76
N ASN A 2 5.70 18.78 42.86
CA ASN A 2 7.10 18.37 42.84
C ASN A 2 7.20 16.85 42.55
N GLU A 3 8.26 16.40 41.87
CA GLU A 3 8.48 15.00 41.47
C GLU A 3 8.42 14.03 42.67
N LYS A 4 8.87 14.51 43.84
CA LYS A 4 8.80 13.78 45.11
C LYS A 4 7.35 13.53 45.60
N GLU A 5 6.42 14.45 45.32
CA GLU A 5 4.99 14.26 45.63
C GLU A 5 4.32 13.26 44.69
N LEU A 6 4.73 13.25 43.41
CA LEU A 6 4.20 12.32 42.41
C LEU A 6 4.59 10.88 42.74
N ILE A 7 5.85 10.64 43.08
CA ILE A 7 6.37 9.33 43.48
C ILE A 7 5.70 8.84 44.77
N ALA A 8 5.50 9.74 45.75
CA ALA A 8 4.80 9.41 46.99
C ALA A 8 3.34 8.99 46.74
N ARG A 9 2.63 9.66 45.82
CA ARG A 9 1.26 9.30 45.43
C ARG A 9 1.20 7.99 44.64
N MET A 10 2.13 7.75 43.71
CA MET A 10 2.17 6.50 42.94
C MET A 10 2.46 5.27 43.81
N SER A 11 3.29 5.41 44.85
CA SER A 11 3.57 4.33 45.81
C SER A 11 2.34 3.88 46.63
N ARG A 12 1.28 4.72 46.70
CA ARG A 12 0.01 4.40 47.37
C ARG A 12 -0.99 3.66 46.47
N LEU A 13 -0.73 3.55 45.17
CA LEU A 13 -1.60 2.85 44.20
C LEU A 13 -1.24 1.36 44.02
N GLY A 14 -0.20 0.89 44.70
CA GLY A 14 0.20 -0.52 44.67
C GLY A 14 -0.65 -1.42 45.59
N PRO A 15 -0.89 -2.70 45.21
CA PRO A 15 -1.64 -3.62 46.06
C PRO A 15 -0.92 -3.86 47.40
N THR A 16 -1.70 -3.79 48.48
CA THR A 16 -1.21 -3.92 49.85
C THR A 16 -0.54 -5.28 50.08
N LYS A 17 0.37 -5.37 51.06
CA LYS A 17 1.04 -6.63 51.43
C LYS A 17 0.05 -7.77 51.73
N LEU A 18 -1.13 -7.44 52.25
CA LEU A 18 -2.21 -8.39 52.52
C LEU A 18 -2.87 -8.91 51.23
N GLN A 19 -3.09 -8.04 50.24
CA GLN A 19 -3.62 -8.42 48.92
C GLN A 19 -2.63 -9.30 48.16
N LYS A 20 -1.33 -8.98 48.19
CA LYS A 20 -0.30 -9.84 47.58
C LYS A 20 -0.28 -11.23 48.21
N LYS A 21 -0.38 -11.36 49.54
CA LYS A 21 -0.48 -12.67 50.21
C LYS A 21 -1.74 -13.45 49.80
N ARG A 22 -2.89 -12.80 49.66
CA ARG A 22 -4.14 -13.43 49.19
C ARG A 22 -4.08 -13.89 47.74
N MET A 23 -3.42 -13.12 46.87
CA MET A 23 -3.20 -13.51 45.47
C MET A 23 -2.25 -14.70 45.40
N LEU A 24 -1.16 -14.70 46.17
CA LEU A 24 -0.20 -15.80 46.21
C LEU A 24 -0.83 -17.09 46.76
N SER A 25 -1.68 -17.00 47.80
CA SER A 25 -2.37 -18.17 48.34
C SER A 25 -3.41 -18.77 47.38
N ARG A 26 -3.99 -17.96 46.48
CA ARG A 26 -4.88 -18.46 45.41
C ARG A 26 -4.12 -19.21 44.33
N ILE A 27 -2.95 -18.71 43.93
CA ILE A 27 -2.11 -19.34 42.92
C ILE A 27 -1.50 -20.65 43.45
N LEU A 28 -1.00 -20.64 44.69
CA LEU A 28 -0.41 -21.83 45.33
C LEU A 28 -1.46 -22.83 45.83
N GLY A 29 -2.71 -22.40 46.02
CA GLY A 29 -3.84 -23.23 46.43
C GLY A 29 -4.51 -24.02 45.30
N GLN A 30 -4.20 -23.74 44.02
CA GLN A 30 -4.66 -24.55 42.89
C GLN A 30 -3.82 -25.83 42.74
N LYS A 31 -3.84 -26.69 43.77
CA LYS A 31 -3.41 -28.08 43.65
C LYS A 31 -4.51 -28.88 42.94
N ALA A 32 -4.19 -29.31 41.72
CA ALA A 32 -4.75 -30.45 40.98
C ALA A 32 -6.09 -31.02 41.49
N ARG A 33 -7.20 -30.63 40.85
CA ARG A 33 -8.44 -31.43 40.88
C ARG A 33 -8.17 -32.77 40.18
N ARG A 34 -7.88 -33.81 40.98
CA ARG A 34 -7.89 -35.21 40.53
C ARG A 34 -9.32 -35.58 40.14
N LYS A 35 -9.52 -35.94 38.86
CA LYS A 35 -10.77 -36.57 38.39
C LYS A 35 -10.87 -38.00 39.00
N PRO A 36 -12.07 -38.48 39.38
CA PRO A 36 -12.24 -39.84 39.88
C PRO A 36 -12.02 -40.89 38.77
N PRO A 37 -11.64 -42.14 39.11
CA PRO A 37 -11.31 -43.15 38.12
C PRO A 37 -12.59 -43.68 37.47
N LEU A 38 -12.62 -43.69 36.13
CA LEU A 38 -13.64 -44.38 35.34
C LEU A 38 -13.41 -45.89 35.44
N ARG A 39 -14.42 -46.61 35.96
CA ARG A 39 -14.48 -48.07 35.94
C ARG A 39 -14.45 -48.58 34.49
N ARG A 40 -13.50 -49.46 34.20
CA ARG A 40 -13.48 -50.28 32.97
C ARG A 40 -14.54 -51.38 33.08
N SER A 41 -15.41 -51.46 32.09
CA SER A 41 -15.96 -52.74 31.63
C SER A 41 -15.84 -52.77 30.11
N VAL A 42 -14.98 -53.67 29.62
CA VAL A 42 -14.71 -53.93 28.21
C VAL A 42 -15.78 -54.86 27.67
N LYS A 43 -16.48 -54.48 26.60
CA LYS A 43 -17.02 -55.41 25.57
C LYS A 43 -17.09 -54.68 24.20
N ILE A 44 -16.04 -54.90 23.41
CA ILE A 44 -16.00 -55.18 21.95
C ILE A 44 -17.09 -54.54 21.07
N ALA A 45 -16.68 -53.65 20.15
CA ALA A 45 -16.82 -53.82 18.69
C ALA A 45 -16.45 -52.52 17.92
N ILE A 46 -15.35 -52.58 17.17
CA ILE A 46 -14.99 -51.67 16.06
C ILE A 46 -15.86 -52.16 14.87
N PRO A 47 -16.61 -51.29 14.13
CA PRO A 47 -16.02 -50.25 13.27
C PRO A 47 -16.91 -48.99 13.12
N ALA A 48 -16.58 -47.91 13.82
CA ALA A 48 -17.23 -46.61 13.60
C ALA A 48 -16.25 -45.42 13.58
N ILE A 49 -14.94 -45.69 13.54
CA ILE A 49 -13.90 -44.65 13.54
C ILE A 49 -13.59 -44.15 12.12
N GLY A 50 -13.89 -44.95 11.08
CA GLY A 50 -13.76 -44.53 9.68
C GLY A 50 -14.76 -43.43 9.29
N CYS A 51 -16.00 -43.48 9.79
CA CYS A 51 -17.02 -42.47 9.48
C CYS A 51 -16.86 -41.18 10.28
N ALA A 52 -16.32 -41.24 11.51
CA ALA A 52 -16.13 -40.04 12.33
C ALA A 52 -15.03 -39.11 11.78
N VAL A 53 -13.97 -39.67 11.20
CA VAL A 53 -12.89 -38.89 10.56
C VAL A 53 -13.34 -38.34 9.19
N LEU A 54 -14.16 -39.08 8.45
CA LEU A 54 -14.78 -38.58 7.21
C LEU A 54 -15.87 -37.52 7.47
N SER A 55 -16.62 -37.62 8.56
CA SER A 55 -17.62 -36.61 8.93
C SER A 55 -17.01 -35.33 9.51
N LEU A 56 -15.83 -35.39 10.13
CA LEU A 56 -15.10 -34.17 10.51
C LEU A 56 -14.49 -33.46 9.30
N ALA A 57 -14.12 -34.18 8.23
CA ALA A 57 -13.66 -33.57 6.98
C ALA A 57 -14.78 -32.89 6.17
N LEU A 58 -16.05 -33.27 6.39
CA LEU A 58 -17.22 -32.68 5.73
C LEU A 58 -17.84 -31.49 6.49
N PHE A 59 -17.42 -31.23 7.73
CA PHE A 59 -17.98 -30.18 8.60
C PHE A 59 -16.95 -29.17 9.12
N PHE A 60 -15.72 -29.17 8.60
CA PHE A 60 -15.00 -27.90 8.55
C PHE A 60 -15.64 -27.10 7.43
N PRO A 61 -16.40 -26.01 7.68
CA PRO A 61 -16.41 -24.95 6.70
C PRO A 61 -14.94 -24.59 6.60
N VAL A 62 -14.32 -25.01 5.51
CA VAL A 62 -13.09 -24.36 5.09
C VAL A 62 -13.54 -22.93 4.95
N PHE A 63 -13.24 -22.13 5.96
CA PHE A 63 -13.11 -20.69 5.85
C PHE A 63 -11.95 -20.48 4.88
N PHE A 64 -12.13 -20.88 3.62
CA PHE A 64 -11.69 -20.09 2.51
C PHE A 64 -12.39 -18.76 2.80
N LYS A 65 -11.70 -17.87 3.51
CA LYS A 65 -11.83 -16.46 3.23
C LYS A 65 -11.65 -16.41 1.73
N ALA A 66 -12.76 -16.35 0.99
CA ALA A 66 -12.70 -16.01 -0.41
C ALA A 66 -11.88 -14.73 -0.41
N ASP A 67 -10.72 -14.75 -1.07
CA ASP A 67 -9.97 -13.52 -1.29
C ASP A 67 -11.00 -12.52 -1.81
N PRO A 68 -11.15 -11.34 -1.16
CA PRO A 68 -12.14 -10.38 -1.59
C PRO A 68 -11.93 -10.18 -3.08
N ALA A 69 -12.99 -10.43 -3.86
CA ALA A 69 -12.91 -10.44 -5.31
C ALA A 69 -12.31 -9.10 -5.76
N ILE A 70 -11.18 -9.18 -6.47
CA ILE A 70 -10.46 -8.02 -6.96
C ILE A 70 -11.34 -7.43 -8.06
N PRO A 71 -11.84 -6.18 -7.93
CA PRO A 71 -12.71 -5.61 -8.95
C PRO A 71 -11.87 -5.39 -10.22
N SER A 72 -12.46 -5.64 -11.40
CA SER A 72 -11.85 -5.18 -12.66
C SER A 72 -12.04 -3.67 -12.75
N LEU A 73 -10.97 -2.94 -13.02
CA LEU A 73 -10.98 -1.49 -13.19
C LEU A 73 -10.73 -1.16 -14.65
N THR A 74 -11.80 -1.18 -15.44
CA THR A 74 -11.75 -0.80 -16.84
C THR A 74 -12.03 0.69 -16.96
N ALA A 75 -11.03 1.44 -17.42
CA ALA A 75 -11.23 2.85 -17.74
C ALA A 75 -12.19 2.98 -18.92
N LEU A 76 -13.20 3.85 -18.81
CA LEU A 76 -14.16 4.14 -19.88
C LEU A 76 -13.52 4.89 -21.05
N GLN A 77 -12.38 5.52 -20.81
CA GLN A 77 -11.58 6.21 -21.82
C GLN A 77 -10.11 6.01 -21.51
N GLN A 78 -9.32 5.53 -22.46
CA GLN A 78 -7.86 5.57 -22.33
C GLN A 78 -7.37 6.97 -22.69
N VAL A 79 -6.68 7.63 -21.77
CA VAL A 79 -5.98 8.87 -22.04
C VAL A 79 -4.53 8.48 -22.31
N GLN A 80 -3.93 8.96 -23.40
CA GLN A 80 -2.50 8.70 -23.62
C GLN A 80 -1.72 9.28 -22.42
N PRO A 81 -0.82 8.52 -21.80
CA PRO A 81 0.01 9.05 -20.72
C PRO A 81 0.81 10.22 -21.29
N SER A 82 0.56 11.41 -20.76
CA SER A 82 1.47 12.53 -21.00
C SER A 82 2.83 12.11 -20.42
N PRO A 83 3.94 12.20 -21.17
CA PRO A 83 5.25 11.84 -20.65
C PRO A 83 5.50 12.66 -19.38
N PHE A 84 5.55 11.96 -18.24
CA PHE A 84 5.88 12.57 -16.97
C PHE A 84 7.38 12.84 -16.95
N THR A 85 7.78 14.00 -17.46
CA THR A 85 9.12 14.50 -17.20
C THR A 85 9.10 15.09 -15.80
N VAL A 86 9.76 14.44 -14.84
CA VAL A 86 10.19 15.13 -13.60
C VAL A 86 11.08 16.27 -14.07
N THR A 87 10.54 17.48 -14.14
CA THR A 87 11.33 18.66 -14.42
C THR A 87 12.09 18.99 -13.14
N PRO A 88 13.43 18.83 -13.10
CA PRO A 88 14.22 19.54 -12.10
C PRO A 88 13.88 21.03 -12.23
N ARG A 89 13.70 21.71 -11.09
CA ARG A 89 13.50 23.17 -11.06
C ARG A 89 14.57 23.77 -11.98
N HIS A 90 14.14 24.53 -13.00
CA HIS A 90 14.95 25.20 -14.03
C HIS A 90 15.19 24.44 -15.36
N MET A 91 14.14 24.24 -16.17
CA MET A 91 14.24 24.30 -17.65
C MET A 91 12.90 24.78 -18.27
N PRO A 92 12.93 25.44 -19.45
CA PRO A 92 11.84 26.27 -19.94
C PRO A 92 10.65 25.46 -20.47
N LEU A 93 9.47 26.03 -20.24
CA LEU A 93 8.13 25.52 -20.57
C LEU A 93 7.93 25.31 -22.09
N SER A 94 7.73 24.06 -22.51
CA SER A 94 7.03 23.77 -23.77
C SER A 94 6.20 22.48 -23.73
N VAL A 95 5.48 22.24 -22.63
CA VAL A 95 4.21 21.50 -22.63
C VAL A 95 3.38 22.12 -21.52
N SER A 96 2.27 22.77 -21.86
CA SER A 96 1.30 23.23 -20.85
C SER A 96 0.58 22.00 -20.28
N LEU A 97 1.28 21.25 -19.42
CA LEU A 97 0.67 20.19 -18.62
C LEU A 97 -0.18 20.89 -17.55
N GLY A 98 -1.47 20.58 -17.52
CA GLY A 98 -2.33 20.99 -16.41
C GLY A 98 -1.75 20.47 -15.08
N PRO A 99 -2.15 21.05 -13.93
CA PRO A 99 -1.70 20.57 -12.63
C PRO A 99 -1.99 19.07 -12.48
N LEU A 100 -1.06 18.33 -11.88
CA LEU A 100 -1.24 16.92 -11.56
C LEU A 100 -2.59 16.73 -10.86
N LYS A 101 -3.44 15.84 -11.38
CA LYS A 101 -4.74 15.53 -10.80
C LYS A 101 -4.53 14.68 -9.55
N MET A 102 -4.71 15.29 -8.39
CA MET A 102 -4.45 14.67 -7.10
C MET A 102 -5.44 15.11 -6.04
N MET A 103 -5.54 14.33 -4.97
CA MET A 103 -6.31 14.63 -3.78
C MET A 103 -5.57 14.21 -2.51
N ASN A 104 -5.95 14.80 -1.39
CA ASN A 104 -5.45 14.48 -0.07
C ASN A 104 -6.54 13.77 0.74
N TYR A 105 -6.16 12.71 1.47
CA TYR A 105 -7.05 12.02 2.39
C TYR A 105 -6.25 11.29 3.47
N ASN A 106 -6.63 11.46 4.73
CA ASN A 106 -6.05 10.80 5.89
C ASN A 106 -4.51 10.91 5.95
N GLY A 107 -3.97 12.11 5.70
CA GLY A 107 -2.52 12.38 5.69
C GLY A 107 -1.76 11.85 4.46
N HIS A 108 -2.46 11.25 3.51
CA HIS A 108 -1.88 10.72 2.27
C HIS A 108 -2.29 11.55 1.06
N ARG A 109 -1.40 11.59 0.07
CA ARG A 109 -1.63 12.15 -1.26
C ARG A 109 -1.93 11.01 -2.23
N TYR A 110 -2.98 11.19 -3.01
CA TYR A 110 -3.41 10.23 -4.04
C TYR A 110 -3.42 10.92 -5.40
N THR A 111 -2.98 10.22 -6.43
CA THR A 111 -3.03 10.67 -7.82
C THR A 111 -4.14 9.91 -8.56
N PHE A 112 -4.92 10.62 -9.38
CA PHE A 112 -5.95 9.97 -10.19
C PHE A 112 -5.34 9.14 -11.32
N LEU A 113 -5.78 7.88 -11.44
CA LEU A 113 -5.31 6.97 -12.48
C LEU A 113 -5.73 7.42 -13.87
N ASN A 114 -4.94 7.03 -14.89
CA ASN A 114 -5.23 7.27 -16.31
C ASN A 114 -5.59 8.74 -16.58
N ASP A 115 -4.82 9.66 -15.96
CA ASP A 115 -5.03 11.10 -16.01
C ASP A 115 -6.49 11.51 -15.68
N GLY A 116 -7.09 10.90 -14.67
CA GLY A 116 -8.44 11.23 -14.24
C GLY A 116 -9.54 10.78 -15.19
N ALA A 117 -9.30 9.75 -16.01
CA ALA A 117 -10.37 9.11 -16.74
C ALA A 117 -11.37 8.44 -15.79
N PRO A 118 -12.68 8.43 -16.13
CA PRO A 118 -13.66 7.70 -15.37
C PRO A 118 -13.55 6.19 -15.62
N TYR A 119 -13.95 5.40 -14.63
CA TYR A 119 -13.92 3.95 -14.61
C TYR A 119 -15.33 3.38 -14.54
N ASP A 120 -15.54 2.24 -15.19
CA ASP A 120 -16.75 1.46 -15.03
C ASP A 120 -16.67 0.62 -13.75
N LEU A 121 -17.59 0.86 -12.82
CA LEU A 121 -17.75 0.11 -11.58
C LEU A 121 -19.09 -0.64 -11.51
N ALA A 122 -19.77 -0.87 -12.64
CA ALA A 122 -21.13 -1.41 -12.70
C ALA A 122 -21.39 -2.63 -11.79
N ASP A 123 -20.41 -3.53 -11.64
CA ASP A 123 -20.56 -4.76 -10.84
C ASP A 123 -20.18 -4.60 -9.35
N ARG A 124 -19.65 -3.43 -8.95
CA ARG A 124 -19.01 -3.21 -7.64
C ARG A 124 -19.11 -1.75 -7.15
N MET A 125 -20.20 -1.05 -7.46
CA MET A 125 -20.40 0.34 -7.03
C MET A 125 -20.27 0.46 -5.50
N PRO A 126 -19.50 1.42 -4.97
CA PRO A 126 -19.44 1.66 -3.54
C PRO A 126 -20.83 1.97 -2.98
N GLY A 127 -21.20 1.31 -1.88
CA GLY A 127 -22.43 1.60 -1.17
C GLY A 127 -22.32 2.92 -0.39
N VAL A 128 -23.47 3.43 0.07
CA VAL A 128 -23.51 4.66 0.90
C VAL A 128 -22.67 4.52 2.18
N GLU A 129 -22.64 3.32 2.77
CA GLU A 129 -21.85 3.00 3.96
C GLU A 129 -20.33 3.05 3.72
N GLU A 130 -19.90 3.02 2.45
CA GLU A 130 -18.48 3.10 2.07
C GLU A 130 -18.04 4.56 1.87
N LYS A 131 -18.92 5.55 2.07
CA LYS A 131 -18.60 6.97 1.91
C LYS A 131 -17.66 7.45 3.01
N LEU A 132 -16.53 8.02 2.62
CA LEU A 132 -15.45 8.48 3.49
C LEU A 132 -15.41 10.00 3.67
N GLY A 133 -15.94 10.77 2.72
CA GLY A 133 -15.94 12.23 2.79
C GLY A 133 -16.31 12.92 1.50
N LEU A 134 -16.06 14.22 1.46
CA LEU A 134 -16.34 15.10 0.32
C LEU A 134 -15.11 15.99 0.08
N LEU A 135 -14.66 16.07 -1.17
CA LEU A 135 -13.58 16.96 -1.58
C LEU A 135 -14.05 18.41 -1.50
N GLN A 136 -13.46 19.18 -0.59
CA GLN A 136 -13.98 20.50 -0.19
C GLN A 136 -12.98 21.64 -0.38
N TYR A 137 -11.67 21.34 -0.39
CA TYR A 137 -10.64 22.37 -0.54
C TYR A 137 -10.09 22.37 -1.96
N ASP A 138 -10.21 23.51 -2.63
CA ASP A 138 -9.70 23.71 -3.98
C ASP A 138 -8.19 24.00 -3.94
N LEU A 139 -7.40 22.93 -3.97
CA LEU A 139 -5.95 23.01 -3.97
C LEU A 139 -5.42 23.64 -5.27
N LYS A 140 -6.12 23.45 -6.40
CA LYS A 140 -5.72 24.04 -7.67
C LYS A 140 -5.75 25.57 -7.57
N SER A 141 -6.88 26.11 -7.10
CA SER A 141 -7.04 27.56 -6.93
C SER A 141 -6.09 28.13 -5.86
N ASP A 142 -5.84 27.41 -4.76
CA ASP A 142 -4.86 27.83 -3.75
C ASP A 142 -3.44 27.91 -4.35
N MET A 143 -3.02 26.89 -5.11
CA MET A 143 -1.72 26.88 -5.81
C MET A 143 -1.58 28.03 -6.81
N GLU A 144 -2.62 28.30 -7.61
CA GLU A 144 -2.64 29.42 -8.57
C GLU A 144 -2.54 30.79 -7.86
N ASN A 145 -3.03 30.87 -6.62
CA ASN A 145 -2.96 32.07 -5.77
C ASN A 145 -1.70 32.13 -4.89
N GLY A 146 -0.74 31.22 -5.09
CA GLY A 146 0.53 31.20 -4.37
C GLY A 146 0.51 30.47 -3.02
N GLY A 147 -0.48 29.61 -2.78
CA GLY A 147 -0.59 28.79 -1.56
C GLY A 147 -0.98 29.59 -0.31
N LYS A 148 -1.76 30.67 -0.48
CA LYS A 148 -2.12 31.60 0.60
C LYS A 148 -3.02 30.98 1.65
N ASP A 149 -3.89 30.06 1.23
CA ASP A 149 -4.87 29.42 2.11
C ASP A 149 -4.30 28.16 2.79
N GLY A 150 -3.17 27.65 2.29
CA GLY A 150 -2.42 26.56 2.92
C GLY A 150 -3.09 25.20 2.79
N TYR A 151 -3.84 24.96 1.71
CA TYR A 151 -4.62 23.73 1.51
C TYR A 151 -3.76 22.50 1.17
N ALA A 152 -2.48 22.69 0.82
CA ALA A 152 -1.59 21.61 0.39
C ALA A 152 -1.45 20.47 1.41
N GLY A 153 -1.57 20.76 2.71
CA GLY A 153 -1.49 19.77 3.78
C GLY A 153 -2.84 19.30 4.32
N LEU A 154 -3.95 19.88 3.87
CA LEU A 154 -5.28 19.55 4.40
C LEU A 154 -5.84 18.30 3.75
N ASP A 155 -6.50 17.48 4.56
CA ASP A 155 -7.34 16.38 4.07
C ASP A 155 -8.55 16.93 3.30
N TYR A 156 -9.02 16.16 2.33
CA TYR A 156 -10.10 16.52 1.42
C TYR A 156 -9.79 17.69 0.47
N ALA A 157 -8.52 18.08 0.37
CA ALA A 157 -8.04 18.99 -0.65
C ALA A 157 -7.83 18.28 -1.98
N THR A 158 -8.10 18.95 -3.08
CA THR A 158 -7.97 18.36 -4.43
C THR A 158 -7.63 19.40 -5.48
N THR A 159 -6.88 18.98 -6.50
CA THR A 159 -6.69 19.75 -7.74
C THR A 159 -7.72 19.39 -8.81
N TYR A 160 -8.55 18.37 -8.57
CA TYR A 160 -9.47 17.78 -9.54
C TYR A 160 -10.78 17.30 -8.86
N LEU A 161 -11.93 17.40 -9.56
CA LEU A 161 -13.24 16.95 -9.05
C LEU A 161 -13.65 17.56 -7.70
N LEU A 162 -13.49 18.88 -7.54
CA LEU A 162 -13.99 19.60 -6.35
C LEU A 162 -15.48 19.30 -6.15
N GLY A 163 -15.89 18.99 -4.92
CA GLY A 163 -17.23 18.54 -4.60
C GLY A 163 -17.50 17.05 -4.87
N GLY A 164 -16.50 16.28 -5.32
CA GLY A 164 -16.60 14.83 -5.45
C GLY A 164 -16.70 14.11 -4.11
N SER A 165 -17.51 13.05 -4.04
CA SER A 165 -17.65 12.21 -2.84
C SER A 165 -16.62 11.09 -2.86
N ILE A 166 -15.85 10.94 -1.77
CA ILE A 166 -14.84 9.90 -1.62
C ILE A 166 -15.50 8.65 -1.05
N TYR A 167 -15.18 7.49 -1.62
CA TYR A 167 -15.61 6.19 -1.17
C TYR A 167 -14.45 5.22 -1.02
N ARG A 168 -14.59 4.29 -0.09
CA ARG A 168 -13.79 3.07 -0.06
C ARG A 168 -14.14 2.22 -1.28
N LEU A 169 -13.11 1.74 -1.97
CA LEU A 169 -13.25 0.83 -3.09
C LEU A 169 -13.27 -0.61 -2.59
N PRO A 170 -14.32 -1.41 -2.87
CA PRO A 170 -14.38 -2.80 -2.45
C PRO A 170 -13.18 -3.61 -2.95
N GLY A 171 -12.56 -4.39 -2.05
CA GLY A 171 -11.39 -5.21 -2.38
C GLY A 171 -10.03 -4.51 -2.26
N TYR A 172 -10.02 -3.23 -1.84
CA TYR A 172 -8.81 -2.44 -1.59
C TYR A 172 -8.76 -1.86 -0.18
N ASP A 173 -7.54 -1.62 0.30
CA ASP A 173 -7.29 -0.78 1.46
C ASP A 173 -7.44 0.71 1.08
N PRO A 174 -8.24 1.50 1.82
CA PRO A 174 -8.31 2.95 1.64
C PRO A 174 -6.96 3.67 1.67
N ALA A 175 -5.96 3.14 2.38
CA ALA A 175 -4.60 3.68 2.40
C ALA A 175 -3.91 3.59 1.03
N PHE A 176 -4.31 2.64 0.18
CA PHE A 176 -3.74 2.48 -1.15
C PHE A 176 -4.62 3.06 -2.26
N ARG A 177 -5.92 2.76 -2.27
CA ARG A 177 -6.79 3.12 -3.39
C ARG A 177 -8.20 3.47 -2.96
N LEU A 178 -8.70 4.53 -3.57
CA LEU A 178 -9.99 5.15 -3.28
C LEU A 178 -10.78 5.37 -4.57
N ALA A 179 -12.10 5.41 -4.44
CA ALA A 179 -12.98 5.84 -5.51
C ALA A 179 -13.52 7.24 -5.20
N VAL A 180 -13.64 8.08 -6.21
CA VAL A 180 -14.30 9.39 -6.12
C VAL A 180 -15.46 9.39 -7.10
N GLU A 181 -16.66 9.65 -6.59
CA GLU A 181 -17.84 9.87 -7.41
C GLU A 181 -18.01 11.37 -7.65
N HIS A 182 -18.23 11.75 -8.91
CA HIS A 182 -18.57 13.10 -9.30
C HIS A 182 -19.47 13.05 -10.53
N GLU A 183 -20.62 13.73 -10.47
CA GLU A 183 -21.61 13.78 -11.55
C GLU A 183 -22.04 12.39 -12.08
N GLY A 184 -22.17 11.41 -11.17
CA GLY A 184 -22.57 10.04 -11.50
C GLY A 184 -21.48 9.17 -12.12
N ARG A 185 -20.23 9.65 -12.17
CA ARG A 185 -19.07 8.91 -12.68
C ARG A 185 -18.07 8.63 -11.57
N TYR A 186 -17.35 7.52 -11.70
CA TYR A 186 -16.35 7.10 -10.72
C TYR A 186 -14.94 7.27 -11.27
N TYR A 187 -14.06 7.76 -10.42
CA TYR A 187 -12.66 8.03 -10.71
C TYR A 187 -11.81 7.34 -9.65
N ILE A 188 -10.70 6.74 -10.05
CA ILE A 188 -9.86 5.96 -9.14
C ILE A 188 -8.63 6.77 -8.77
N ALA A 189 -8.39 6.94 -7.47
CA ALA A 189 -7.24 7.62 -6.92
C ALA A 189 -6.32 6.60 -6.22
N GLN A 190 -5.02 6.65 -6.51
CA GLN A 190 -4.01 5.74 -5.98
C GLN A 190 -2.96 6.49 -5.17
N LEU A 191 -2.52 5.89 -4.07
CA LEU A 191 -1.47 6.40 -3.20
C LEU A 191 -0.21 6.78 -4.00
N SER A 192 0.22 8.03 -3.83
CA SER A 192 1.45 8.57 -4.43
C SER A 192 2.44 9.07 -3.38
N GLY A 193 1.99 9.59 -2.24
CA GLY A 193 2.88 10.12 -1.21
C GLY A 193 2.15 10.50 0.08
N ARG A 194 2.84 11.18 1.00
CA ARG A 194 2.24 11.78 2.19
C ARG A 194 2.11 13.29 2.03
N THR A 195 1.12 13.88 2.68
CA THR A 195 0.86 15.32 2.59
C THR A 195 1.96 16.16 3.24
N ASP A 196 2.64 15.61 4.24
CA ASP A 196 3.82 16.20 4.90
C ASP A 196 5.14 15.98 4.15
N ASN A 197 5.09 15.30 3.00
CA ASN A 197 6.24 14.87 2.18
C ASN A 197 7.23 13.93 2.89
N SER A 198 6.82 13.31 4.00
CA SER A 198 7.58 12.18 4.55
C SER A 198 7.52 10.98 3.60
N ILE A 199 8.62 10.22 3.54
CA ILE A 199 8.71 9.05 2.66
C ILE A 199 7.89 7.91 3.25
N ILE A 200 7.04 7.30 2.44
CA ILE A 200 6.33 6.06 2.76
C ILE A 200 7.35 4.90 2.65
N PRO A 201 7.60 4.11 3.70
CA PRO A 201 8.45 2.93 3.60
C PRO A 201 7.97 1.95 2.52
N ALA A 202 8.89 1.32 1.79
CA ALA A 202 8.54 0.41 0.70
C ALA A 202 7.66 -0.76 1.17
N VAL A 203 7.93 -1.29 2.37
CA VAL A 203 7.10 -2.32 3.02
C VAL A 203 5.67 -1.84 3.29
N GLU A 204 5.50 -0.61 3.80
CA GLU A 204 4.19 -0.03 4.10
C GLU A 204 3.37 0.12 2.81
N TYR A 205 4.00 0.61 1.73
CA TYR A 205 3.36 0.69 0.43
C TYR A 205 2.97 -0.69 -0.10
N ALA A 206 3.89 -1.66 -0.05
CA ALA A 206 3.67 -3.00 -0.59
C ALA A 206 2.55 -3.75 0.15
N GLU A 207 2.44 -3.55 1.47
CA GLU A 207 1.37 -4.10 2.30
C GLU A 207 0.03 -3.42 2.03
N ALA A 208 -0.02 -2.09 2.02
CA ALA A 208 -1.26 -1.34 1.74
C ALA A 208 -1.81 -1.64 0.35
N ALA A 209 -0.92 -1.78 -0.64
CA ALA A 209 -1.27 -2.14 -2.02
C ALA A 209 -1.48 -3.65 -2.23
N GLU A 210 -1.28 -4.48 -1.20
CA GLU A 210 -1.33 -5.94 -1.28
C GLU A 210 -0.57 -6.52 -2.51
N LEU A 211 0.60 -5.98 -2.85
CA LEU A 211 1.28 -6.26 -4.12
C LEU A 211 1.52 -7.76 -4.33
N ALA A 212 1.93 -8.49 -3.28
CA ALA A 212 2.19 -9.92 -3.35
C ALA A 212 0.94 -10.77 -3.72
N ARG A 213 -0.27 -10.21 -3.48
CA ARG A 213 -1.55 -10.81 -3.85
C ARG A 213 -2.04 -10.30 -5.21
N LEU A 214 -1.90 -9.00 -5.49
CA LEU A 214 -2.51 -8.34 -6.64
C LEU A 214 -1.68 -8.34 -7.91
N THR A 215 -0.34 -8.35 -7.83
CA THR A 215 0.52 -8.32 -9.02
C THR A 215 0.46 -9.65 -9.77
N GLN A 216 0.17 -9.58 -11.07
CA GLN A 216 0.19 -10.72 -12.00
C GLN A 216 1.58 -10.90 -12.60
N GLU A 217 2.15 -9.82 -13.12
CA GLU A 217 3.43 -9.79 -13.81
C GLU A 217 4.17 -8.48 -13.55
N VAL A 218 5.48 -8.52 -13.74
CA VAL A 218 6.36 -7.33 -13.71
C VAL A 218 7.01 -7.22 -15.08
N ASP A 219 6.63 -6.20 -15.83
CA ASP A 219 7.29 -5.85 -17.08
C ASP A 219 8.45 -4.91 -16.81
N ILE A 220 9.64 -5.26 -17.27
CA ILE A 220 10.80 -4.40 -17.26
C ILE A 220 10.91 -3.76 -18.63
N MET A 221 10.89 -2.43 -18.67
CA MET A 221 10.81 -1.64 -19.88
C MET A 221 11.89 -0.54 -19.87
N ASN A 222 12.15 0.04 -21.04
CA ASN A 222 12.92 1.29 -21.12
C ASN A 222 12.22 2.43 -20.36
N HIS A 223 12.94 3.54 -20.10
CA HIS A 223 12.43 4.68 -19.33
C HIS A 223 11.01 5.15 -19.73
N ILE A 224 10.74 5.19 -21.04
CA ILE A 224 9.51 5.74 -21.63
C ILE A 224 8.38 4.70 -21.62
N GLY A 225 8.67 3.43 -21.31
CA GLY A 225 7.69 2.34 -21.35
C GLY A 225 7.28 1.94 -22.77
N SER A 226 8.09 2.24 -23.78
CA SER A 226 7.83 1.92 -25.19
C SER A 226 8.44 0.59 -25.64
N VAL A 227 9.51 0.16 -24.98
CA VAL A 227 10.22 -1.10 -25.29
C VAL A 227 10.25 -1.96 -24.06
N GLN A 228 9.68 -3.16 -24.16
CA GLN A 228 9.76 -4.20 -23.14
C GLN A 228 11.07 -4.96 -23.29
N LEU A 229 11.86 -5.01 -22.22
CA LEU A 229 13.15 -5.68 -22.15
C LEU A 229 12.97 -7.11 -21.62
N HIS A 230 12.24 -7.25 -20.51
CA HIS A 230 12.00 -8.52 -19.83
C HIS A 230 10.61 -8.54 -19.18
N THR A 231 10.11 -9.75 -18.89
CA THR A 231 8.88 -9.94 -18.10
C THR A 231 9.09 -11.03 -17.07
N LEU A 232 8.62 -10.76 -15.86
CA LEU A 232 8.50 -11.74 -14.78
C LEU A 232 7.02 -12.08 -14.60
N ASP A 233 6.60 -13.25 -15.08
CA ASP A 233 5.21 -13.73 -15.05
C ASP A 233 5.01 -14.91 -14.08
N ARG A 234 6.10 -15.59 -13.71
CA ARG A 234 6.07 -16.69 -12.74
C ARG A 234 5.76 -16.14 -11.36
N LYS A 235 4.67 -16.61 -10.76
CA LYS A 235 4.20 -16.22 -9.41
C LYS A 235 5.30 -16.19 -8.34
N LYS A 236 6.26 -17.13 -8.38
CA LYS A 236 7.39 -17.17 -7.44
C LYS A 236 8.35 -15.99 -7.66
N ASP A 237 8.64 -15.66 -8.91
CA ASP A 237 9.57 -14.60 -9.26
C ASP A 237 8.97 -13.22 -8.97
N VAL A 238 7.68 -13.03 -9.30
CA VAL A 238 6.92 -11.81 -8.96
C VAL A 238 6.91 -11.58 -7.44
N ARG A 239 6.60 -12.63 -6.66
CA ARG A 239 6.61 -12.53 -5.20
C ARG A 239 7.99 -12.20 -4.64
N LYS A 240 9.03 -12.86 -5.14
CA LYS A 240 10.41 -12.59 -4.72
C LYS A 240 10.83 -11.15 -5.05
N TRP A 241 10.45 -10.66 -6.23
CA TRP A 241 10.70 -9.28 -6.64
C TRP A 241 10.07 -8.28 -5.65
N ILE A 242 8.79 -8.49 -5.33
CA ILE A 242 8.04 -7.63 -4.39
C ILE A 242 8.63 -7.72 -2.98
N GLU A 243 8.97 -8.92 -2.51
CA GLU A 243 9.58 -9.15 -1.21
C GLU A 243 10.92 -8.41 -1.08
N MET A 244 11.78 -8.50 -2.10
CA MET A 244 13.07 -7.79 -2.11
C MET A 244 12.89 -6.29 -2.22
N PHE A 245 11.95 -5.82 -3.05
CA PHE A 245 11.63 -4.39 -3.13
C PHE A 245 11.09 -3.84 -1.80
N SER A 246 10.28 -4.61 -1.07
CA SER A 246 9.71 -4.19 0.21
C SER A 246 10.77 -3.96 1.29
N GLN A 247 11.95 -4.55 1.13
CA GLN A 247 13.10 -4.35 2.03
C GLN A 247 13.92 -3.09 1.69
N SER A 248 13.52 -2.33 0.67
CA SER A 248 14.22 -1.10 0.27
C SER A 248 14.14 -0.04 1.36
N GLU A 249 15.25 0.65 1.57
CA GLU A 249 15.33 1.72 2.56
C GLU A 249 14.82 3.02 1.95
N ALA A 250 14.13 3.83 2.76
CA ALA A 250 13.75 5.17 2.36
C ALA A 250 15.01 6.01 2.14
N ALA A 251 15.10 6.71 1.00
CA ALA A 251 16.23 7.60 0.71
C ALA A 251 16.09 8.94 1.47
N VAL A 252 16.11 8.89 2.81
CA VAL A 252 16.03 10.05 3.71
C VAL A 252 17.41 10.71 3.77
N ASN A 253 17.47 12.04 3.58
CA ASN A 253 18.71 12.86 3.53
C ASN A 253 19.49 12.77 2.21
N ARG A 254 18.85 13.17 1.11
CA ARG A 254 19.59 13.44 -0.13
C ARG A 254 20.36 14.73 -0.03
N ASP A 255 21.67 14.62 -0.25
CA ASP A 255 22.43 15.76 -0.71
C ASP A 255 22.03 16.10 -2.16
N ARG A 256 22.40 17.29 -2.59
CA ARG A 256 22.16 17.78 -3.94
C ARG A 256 22.80 16.88 -5.01
N GLU A 257 23.88 16.19 -4.67
CA GLU A 257 24.62 15.32 -5.57
C GLU A 257 23.80 14.09 -5.96
N ALA A 258 23.10 13.46 -5.02
CA ALA A 258 22.20 12.34 -5.32
C ALA A 258 21.05 12.72 -6.26
N ASP A 259 20.52 13.94 -6.14
CA ASP A 259 19.47 14.44 -7.04
C ASP A 259 20.01 14.75 -8.45
N GLU A 260 21.22 15.32 -8.54
CA GLU A 260 21.91 15.56 -9.81
C GLU A 260 22.25 14.24 -10.53
N GLN A 261 22.72 13.23 -9.80
CA GLN A 261 22.97 11.89 -10.35
C GLN A 261 21.69 11.22 -10.85
N TRP A 262 20.58 11.35 -10.12
CA TRP A 262 19.28 10.83 -10.55
C TRP A 262 18.80 11.52 -11.84
N ALA A 263 18.84 12.85 -11.88
CA ALA A 263 18.44 13.63 -13.05
C ALA A 263 19.32 13.30 -14.27
N LYS A 264 20.63 13.15 -14.05
CA LYS A 264 21.58 12.74 -15.08
C LYS A 264 21.25 11.36 -15.63
N ALA A 265 21.06 10.36 -14.78
CA ALA A 265 20.72 9.00 -15.20
C ALA A 265 19.39 8.93 -15.97
N GLN A 266 18.39 9.74 -15.60
CA GLN A 266 17.16 9.88 -16.39
C GLN A 266 17.45 10.49 -17.77
N SER A 267 18.23 11.56 -17.84
CA SER A 267 18.57 12.21 -19.11
C SER A 267 19.43 11.35 -20.06
N GLU A 268 20.24 10.45 -19.49
CA GLU A 268 21.11 9.53 -20.23
C GLU A 268 20.38 8.23 -20.63
N GLY A 269 19.09 8.09 -20.33
CA GLY A 269 18.32 6.88 -20.64
C GLY A 269 18.69 5.65 -19.81
N LYS A 270 19.36 5.86 -18.68
CA LYS A 270 19.78 4.81 -17.71
C LYS A 270 18.74 4.55 -16.61
N SER A 271 17.56 5.12 -16.77
CA SER A 271 16.40 4.85 -15.95
C SER A 271 15.48 3.89 -16.70
N TYR A 272 14.92 2.93 -15.97
CA TYR A 272 14.05 1.90 -16.51
C TYR A 272 12.72 1.90 -15.79
N LEU A 273 11.69 1.39 -16.45
CA LEU A 273 10.36 1.29 -15.89
C LEU A 273 10.08 -0.18 -15.53
N ALA A 274 9.91 -0.48 -14.25
CA ALA A 274 9.31 -1.71 -13.76
C ALA A 274 7.81 -1.49 -13.59
N LYS A 275 7.02 -2.03 -14.52
CA LYS A 275 5.57 -1.90 -14.56
C LYS A 275 4.92 -3.14 -13.95
N LEU A 276 4.38 -2.99 -12.74
CA LEU A 276 3.67 -4.04 -12.02
C LEU A 276 2.24 -4.08 -12.52
N ARG A 277 1.88 -5.09 -13.31
CA ARG A 277 0.51 -5.27 -13.77
C ARG A 277 -0.33 -5.96 -12.69
N LEU A 278 -1.45 -5.35 -12.36
CA LEU A 278 -2.34 -5.82 -11.32
C LEU A 278 -3.50 -6.62 -11.91
N LYS A 279 -4.07 -7.51 -11.09
CA LYS A 279 -5.20 -8.38 -11.46
C LYS A 279 -6.48 -7.64 -11.86
N ASP A 280 -6.57 -6.36 -11.54
CA ASP A 280 -7.70 -5.51 -11.89
C ASP A 280 -7.57 -4.82 -13.25
N GLY A 281 -6.48 -5.06 -13.99
CA GLY A 281 -6.22 -4.41 -15.27
C GLY A 281 -5.51 -3.06 -15.18
N THR A 282 -5.20 -2.57 -13.97
CA THR A 282 -4.34 -1.40 -13.77
C THR A 282 -2.87 -1.78 -13.65
N ALA A 283 -1.99 -0.78 -13.61
CA ALA A 283 -0.57 -1.00 -13.40
C ALA A 283 0.02 0.05 -12.44
N ILE A 284 1.11 -0.33 -11.78
CA ILE A 284 1.92 0.56 -10.95
C ILE A 284 3.28 0.70 -11.62
N ASP A 285 3.72 1.94 -11.78
CA ASP A 285 4.98 2.29 -12.42
C ASP A 285 6.04 2.56 -11.35
N ILE A 286 7.13 1.78 -11.37
CA ILE A 286 8.31 1.97 -10.52
C ILE A 286 9.48 2.30 -11.44
N PHE A 287 10.05 3.49 -11.30
CA PHE A 287 11.28 3.83 -12.03
C PHE A 287 12.49 3.31 -11.27
N VAL A 288 13.38 2.60 -11.95
CA VAL A 288 14.58 1.98 -11.37
C VAL A 288 15.82 2.55 -12.06
N ILE A 289 16.85 2.86 -11.27
CA ILE A 289 18.18 3.24 -11.75
C ILE A 289 19.18 2.23 -11.17
N PRO A 290 19.46 1.13 -11.89
CA PRO A 290 20.26 0.02 -11.38
C PRO A 290 21.68 0.42 -10.97
N GLU A 291 22.34 1.30 -11.75
CA GLU A 291 23.69 1.79 -11.48
C GLU A 291 23.79 2.48 -10.11
N LEU A 292 22.76 3.24 -9.74
CA LEU A 292 22.67 3.93 -8.45
C LEU A 292 22.09 3.04 -7.34
N GLY A 293 21.57 1.86 -7.68
CA GLY A 293 20.84 1.01 -6.73
C GLY A 293 19.62 1.71 -6.15
N MET A 294 18.91 2.51 -6.95
CA MET A 294 17.78 3.30 -6.47
C MET A 294 16.51 3.05 -7.28
N ALA A 295 15.36 3.29 -6.65
CA ALA A 295 14.06 3.26 -7.30
C ALA A 295 13.16 4.43 -6.85
N SER A 296 12.13 4.75 -7.63
CA SER A 296 11.09 5.70 -7.25
C SER A 296 9.69 5.19 -7.58
N LEU A 297 8.76 5.44 -6.68
CA LEU A 297 7.35 5.06 -6.78
C LEU A 297 6.48 6.18 -6.21
N GLY A 298 5.66 6.79 -7.08
CA GLY A 298 4.97 8.03 -6.76
C GLY A 298 5.98 9.12 -6.38
N ASP A 299 5.77 9.76 -5.23
CA ASP A 299 6.64 10.81 -4.71
C ASP A 299 7.84 10.26 -3.93
N ASN A 300 7.86 8.93 -3.69
CA ASN A 300 8.84 8.28 -2.84
C ASN A 300 10.04 7.81 -3.66
N ARG A 301 11.22 7.85 -3.05
CA ARG A 301 12.41 7.21 -3.62
C ARG A 301 13.11 6.34 -2.57
N TYR A 302 13.73 5.28 -3.05
CA TYR A 302 14.26 4.20 -2.25
C TYR A 302 15.67 3.82 -2.66
N ILE A 303 16.43 3.30 -1.70
CA ILE A 303 17.69 2.60 -1.91
C ILE A 303 17.37 1.11 -1.93
N LEU A 304 17.66 0.46 -3.05
CA LEU A 304 17.42 -0.95 -3.28
C LEU A 304 18.45 -1.78 -2.49
N PRO A 305 18.04 -2.89 -1.86
CA PRO A 305 18.97 -3.79 -1.19
C PRO A 305 19.99 -4.37 -2.16
N GLU A 306 21.21 -4.66 -1.70
CA GLU A 306 22.24 -5.27 -2.56
C GLU A 306 21.76 -6.60 -3.17
N ALA A 307 21.04 -7.41 -2.40
CA ALA A 307 20.44 -8.66 -2.88
C ALA A 307 19.44 -8.45 -4.05
N PHE A 308 18.76 -7.30 -4.12
CA PHE A 308 17.92 -6.95 -5.25
C PHE A 308 18.78 -6.67 -6.49
N ARG A 309 19.87 -5.90 -6.32
CA ARG A 309 20.79 -5.55 -7.41
C ARG A 309 21.45 -6.80 -7.99
N GLU A 310 21.98 -7.67 -7.13
CA GLU A 310 22.58 -8.95 -7.55
C GLU A 310 21.59 -9.85 -8.29
N ALA A 311 20.32 -9.86 -7.88
CA ALA A 311 19.31 -10.74 -8.48
C ALA A 311 18.72 -10.21 -9.80
N TYR A 312 18.68 -8.88 -9.99
CA TYR A 312 17.85 -8.26 -11.03
C TYR A 312 18.54 -7.18 -11.87
N ALA A 313 19.77 -6.74 -11.55
CA ALA A 313 20.44 -5.68 -12.31
C ALA A 313 20.57 -6.02 -13.81
N ASP A 314 20.85 -7.29 -14.13
CA ASP A 314 20.98 -7.74 -15.52
C ASP A 314 19.69 -7.62 -16.32
N LEU A 315 18.52 -7.67 -15.67
CA LEU A 315 17.21 -7.51 -16.34
C LEU A 315 16.97 -6.09 -16.85
N PHE A 316 17.76 -5.12 -16.37
CA PHE A 316 17.63 -3.73 -16.79
C PHE A 316 18.64 -3.36 -17.88
N HIS A 317 19.43 -4.30 -18.40
CA HIS A 317 20.30 -4.04 -19.53
C HIS A 317 19.66 -4.60 -20.81
N SER A 318 19.82 -3.89 -21.93
CA SER A 318 19.41 -4.45 -23.22
C SER A 318 20.21 -5.72 -23.50
N PRO A 319 19.60 -6.80 -23.98
CA PRO A 319 20.37 -7.96 -24.44
C PRO A 319 21.28 -7.49 -25.57
N THR A 320 22.59 -7.64 -25.38
CA THR A 320 23.62 -7.45 -26.42
C THR A 320 23.47 -8.46 -27.54
#